data_AF-A0A933I9F8-F1
#
_entry.id   AF-A0A933I9F8-F1
#
_cell.length_a   1.000
_cell.length_b   1.000
_cell.length_c   1.000
_cell.angle_alpha   90.00
_cell.angle_beta   90.00
_cell.angle_gamma   90.00
#
_symmetry.space_group_name_H-M   'P 1'
#
loop_
_entity.id
_entity.type
_entity.pdbx_description
1 polymer ?
#
loop_
_entity_poly.entity_id
_entity_poly.type
_entity_poly.pdbx_seq_one_letter_code
_entity_poly.pdbx_strand_id
1 'polypeptide(L)'
;MDKGLQVIPGVGKSIAEDLNRLGIKKVSCLKNKDPERLYARFCAMEGRPVDRCLLYVFRCAVYYASHEKHDPELLKWWNWADSNFKKQKAEIKKHKGNQPPWP
;
A
#
# COMPACT_ATOMS: atom_id res chain seq x y z
N MET A 1 12.12 -16.57 3.86
CA MET A 1 11.67 -15.86 5.06
C MET A 1 10.62 -14.82 4.66
N ASP A 2 9.40 -14.92 5.19
CA ASP A 2 8.38 -13.89 5.00
C ASP A 2 8.81 -12.62 5.72
N LYS A 3 8.86 -11.49 5.02
CA LYS A 3 9.23 -10.22 5.64
C LYS A 3 8.05 -9.69 6.46
N GLY A 4 8.33 -9.17 7.66
CA GLY A 4 7.36 -8.48 8.50
C GLY A 4 6.88 -7.18 7.87
N LEU A 5 5.74 -6.64 8.31
CA LEU A 5 5.16 -5.42 7.72
C LEU A 5 6.03 -4.16 7.91
N GLN A 6 6.83 -4.11 8.96
CA GLN A 6 7.71 -2.99 9.30
C GLN A 6 8.88 -2.81 8.32
N VAL A 7 9.12 -3.77 7.43
CA VAL A 7 10.12 -3.62 6.35
C VAL A 7 9.64 -2.67 5.25
N ILE A 8 8.34 -2.37 5.21
CA ILE A 8 7.74 -1.50 4.22
C ILE A 8 8.04 -0.05 4.63
N PRO A 9 8.64 0.75 3.74
CA PRO A 9 8.88 2.15 4.01
C PRO A 9 7.58 2.91 4.35
N GLY A 10 7.56 3.59 5.50
CA GLY A 10 6.39 4.29 6.01
C GLY A 10 5.43 3.46 6.85
N VAL A 11 5.66 2.15 7.01
CA VAL A 11 4.90 1.29 7.92
C VAL A 11 5.63 1.17 9.25
N GLY A 12 5.20 1.97 10.22
CA GLY A 12 5.64 1.86 11.61
C GLY A 12 4.93 0.73 12.37
N LYS A 13 5.26 0.58 13.66
CA LYS A 13 4.63 -0.41 14.55
C LYS A 13 3.10 -0.27 14.59
N SER A 14 2.58 0.94 14.75
CA SER A 14 1.14 1.20 14.79
C SER A 14 0.42 0.77 13.52
N ILE A 15 0.96 1.14 12.34
CA ILE A 15 0.37 0.74 11.06
C ILE A 15 0.45 -0.78 10.84
N ALA A 16 1.53 -1.42 11.30
CA ALA A 16 1.62 -2.88 11.26
C ALA A 16 0.56 -3.53 12.16
N GLU A 17 0.25 -2.96 13.32
CA GLU A 17 -0.84 -3.41 14.18
C GLU A 17 -2.22 -3.19 13.52
N ASP A 18 -2.44 -2.06 12.86
CA ASP A 18 -3.67 -1.78 12.11
C ASP A 18 -3.88 -2.78 10.95
N LEU A 19 -2.82 -3.07 10.22
CA LEU A 19 -2.81 -4.11 9.18
C LEU A 19 -3.07 -5.50 9.78
N ASN A 20 -2.49 -5.81 10.95
CA ASN A 20 -2.78 -7.06 11.66
C ASN A 20 -4.26 -7.16 12.04
N ARG A 21 -4.88 -6.06 12.49
CA ARG A 21 -6.33 -5.98 12.78
C ARG A 21 -7.19 -6.22 11.53
N LEU A 22 -6.71 -5.79 10.36
CA LEU A 22 -7.30 -6.12 9.05
C LEU A 22 -7.07 -7.57 8.59
N GLY A 23 -6.35 -8.39 9.37
CA GLY A 23 -5.98 -9.76 9.04
C GLY A 23 -4.73 -9.87 8.14
N ILE A 24 -4.01 -8.78 7.92
CA ILE A 24 -2.77 -8.74 7.15
C ILE A 24 -1.60 -8.87 8.12
N LYS A 25 -0.95 -10.04 8.14
CA LYS A 25 0.16 -10.32 9.07
C LYS A 25 1.56 -10.20 8.47
N LYS A 26 1.66 -10.15 7.14
CA LYS A 26 2.93 -10.17 6.41
C LYS A 26 2.84 -9.48 5.06
N VAL A 27 3.99 -9.06 4.53
CA VAL A 27 4.08 -8.34 3.25
C VAL A 27 3.43 -9.14 2.11
N SER A 28 3.62 -10.46 2.08
CA SER A 28 3.01 -11.30 1.04
C SER A 28 1.48 -11.30 1.05
N CYS A 29 0.83 -11.03 2.19
CA CYS A 29 -0.63 -10.90 2.27
C CYS A 29 -1.15 -9.62 1.60
N LEU A 30 -0.30 -8.61 1.42
CA LEU A 30 -0.63 -7.38 0.69
C LEU A 30 -0.56 -7.58 -0.82
N LYS A 31 0.21 -8.55 -1.32
CA LYS A 31 0.36 -8.80 -2.75
C LYS A 31 -1.02 -9.01 -3.40
N ASN A 32 -1.31 -8.25 -4.46
CA ASN A 32 -2.60 -8.25 -5.17
C ASN A 32 -3.84 -7.81 -4.34
N LYS A 33 -3.67 -7.17 -3.19
CA LYS A 33 -4.78 -6.51 -2.48
C LYS A 33 -5.08 -5.16 -3.10
N ASP A 34 -6.32 -4.70 -2.99
CA ASP A 34 -6.67 -3.33 -3.36
C ASP A 34 -6.48 -2.39 -2.14
N PRO A 35 -5.62 -1.36 -2.24
CA PRO A 35 -5.34 -0.46 -1.11
C PRO A 35 -6.54 0.41 -0.73
N GLU A 36 -7.41 0.75 -1.69
CA GLU A 36 -8.62 1.55 -1.44
C GLU A 36 -9.64 0.73 -0.63
N ARG A 37 -9.77 -0.55 -0.92
CA ARG A 37 -10.60 -1.51 -0.20
C ARG A 37 -10.06 -1.81 1.20
N LEU A 38 -8.75 -1.88 1.36
CA LEU A 38 -8.13 -2.02 2.69
C LEU A 38 -8.43 -0.79 3.56
N TYR A 39 -8.28 0.40 2.98
CA TYR A 39 -8.63 1.64 3.66
C TYR A 39 -10.12 1.73 4.00
N ALA A 40 -11.01 1.38 3.07
CA ALA A 40 -12.45 1.37 3.31
C ALA A 40 -12.84 0.40 4.43
N ARG A 41 -12.22 -0.80 4.45
CA ARG A 41 -12.38 -1.77 5.56
C ARG A 41 -11.89 -1.19 6.89
N PHE A 42 -10.77 -0.49 6.88
CA PHE A 42 -10.23 0.13 8.08
C PHE A 42 -11.16 1.23 8.62
N CYS A 43 -11.65 2.12 7.75
CA CYS A 43 -12.62 3.14 8.12
C CYS A 43 -13.92 2.52 8.68
N ALA A 44 -14.36 1.40 8.11
CA ALA A 44 -15.52 0.66 8.61
C ALA A 44 -15.26 0.06 10.00
N MET A 45 -14.07 -0.47 10.27
CA MET A 45 -13.70 -0.98 11.60
C MET A 45 -13.60 0.11 12.66
N GLU A 46 -13.05 1.27 12.29
CA GLU A 46 -12.93 2.43 13.17
C GLU A 46 -14.26 3.18 13.34
N GLY A 47 -15.29 2.83 12.56
CA GLY A 47 -16.62 3.47 12.59
C GLY A 47 -16.64 4.91 12.08
N ARG A 48 -15.52 5.39 11.53
CA ARG A 48 -15.37 6.76 11.01
C ARG A 48 -14.36 6.82 9.86
N PRO A 49 -14.45 7.84 9.00
CA PRO A 49 -13.39 8.12 8.04
C PRO A 49 -12.08 8.43 8.78
N VAL A 50 -11.03 7.68 8.44
CA VAL A 50 -9.67 7.92 8.94
C VAL A 50 -8.96 8.91 8.00
N ASP A 51 -7.81 9.44 8.39
CA ASP A 51 -7.04 10.31 7.52
C ASP A 51 -6.55 9.58 6.25
N ARG A 52 -6.63 10.28 5.11
CA ARG A 52 -6.14 9.77 3.82
C ARG A 52 -4.64 9.45 3.79
N CYS A 53 -3.86 9.98 4.74
CA CYS A 53 -2.46 9.60 4.90
C CYS A 53 -2.30 8.07 5.04
N LEU A 54 -3.25 7.39 5.70
CA LEU A 54 -3.23 5.93 5.84
C LEU A 54 -3.43 5.22 4.50
N LEU A 55 -4.34 5.72 3.66
CA LEU A 55 -4.54 5.19 2.30
C LEU A 55 -3.24 5.24 1.49
N TYR A 56 -2.47 6.31 1.61
CA TYR A 56 -1.21 6.47 0.88
C TYR A 56 -0.15 5.46 1.36
N VAL A 57 -0.11 5.19 2.67
CA VAL A 57 0.73 4.13 3.23
C VAL A 57 0.30 2.76 2.70
N PHE A 58 -1.01 2.47 2.61
CA PHE A 58 -1.50 1.21 2.03
C PHE A 58 -1.14 1.08 0.55
N ARG A 59 -1.25 2.15 -0.24
CA ARG A 59 -0.82 2.15 -1.65
C ARG A 59 0.67 1.81 -1.78
N CYS A 60 1.52 2.44 -0.98
CA CYS A 60 2.96 2.14 -0.91
C CYS A 60 3.23 0.68 -0.49
N ALA A 61 2.53 0.22 0.55
CA ALA A 61 2.68 -1.11 1.11
C ALA A 61 2.34 -2.21 0.11
N VAL A 62 1.25 -2.03 -0.63
CA VAL A 62 0.88 -3.01 -1.66
C VAL A 62 1.80 -2.94 -2.87
N TYR A 63 2.25 -1.75 -3.27
CA TYR A 63 3.27 -1.60 -4.31
C TYR A 63 4.55 -2.36 -3.95
N TYR A 64 5.07 -2.14 -2.73
CA TYR A 64 6.25 -2.82 -2.21
C TYR A 64 6.08 -4.35 -2.22
N ALA A 65 4.91 -4.85 -1.81
CA ALA A 65 4.62 -6.28 -1.80
C ALA A 65 4.47 -6.90 -3.20
N SER A 66 4.10 -6.09 -4.20
CA SER A 66 3.79 -6.56 -5.55
C SER A 66 4.95 -6.45 -6.54
N HIS A 67 6.06 -5.83 -6.14
CA HIS A 67 7.25 -5.64 -6.98
C HIS A 67 8.49 -6.20 -6.29
N GLU A 68 9.39 -6.79 -7.07
CA GLU A 68 10.71 -7.22 -6.58
C GLU A 68 11.77 -6.13 -6.78
N LYS A 69 11.65 -5.39 -7.90
CA LYS A 69 12.42 -4.16 -8.15
C LYS A 69 11.53 -2.96 -7.86
N HIS A 70 11.95 -2.14 -6.90
CA HIS A 70 11.21 -0.96 -6.46
C HIS A 70 11.85 0.31 -7.02
N ASP A 71 11.01 1.24 -7.44
CA ASP A 71 11.44 2.60 -7.70
C ASP A 71 11.56 3.35 -6.36
N PRO A 72 12.74 3.94 -6.04
CA PRO A 72 12.95 4.68 -4.79
C PRO A 72 11.99 5.85 -4.59
N GLU A 73 11.44 6.44 -5.66
CA GLU A 73 10.41 7.46 -5.54
C GLU A 73 9.06 6.87 -5.12
N LEU A 74 8.72 5.67 -5.59
CA LEU A 74 7.49 4.98 -5.21
C LEU A 74 7.57 4.31 -3.84
N LEU A 75 8.75 4.24 -3.22
CA LEU A 75 8.90 3.84 -1.82
C LEU A 75 8.52 4.93 -0.83
N LYS A 76 8.35 6.17 -1.29
CA LYS A 76 7.98 7.30 -0.44
C LYS A 76 6.46 7.35 -0.33
N TRP A 77 5.90 7.02 0.83
CA TRP A 77 4.44 6.98 1.01
C TRP A 77 3.74 8.29 0.63
N TRP A 78 4.38 9.45 0.87
CA TRP A 78 3.82 10.76 0.50
C TRP A 78 3.69 10.95 -1.01
N ASN A 79 4.50 10.25 -1.81
CA ASN A 79 4.35 10.28 -3.26
C ASN A 79 3.01 9.66 -3.68
N TRP A 80 2.42 8.75 -2.91
CA TRP A 80 1.12 8.11 -3.18
C TRP A 80 -0.10 8.99 -2.91
N ALA A 81 0.11 10.27 -2.58
CA ALA A 81 -0.94 11.26 -2.45
C ALA A 81 -1.76 11.40 -3.75
N ASP A 82 -3.04 11.75 -3.62
CA ASP A 82 -3.96 11.83 -4.77
C ASP A 82 -3.45 12.77 -5.89
N SER A 83 -2.77 13.87 -5.54
CA SER A 83 -2.16 14.82 -6.50
C SER A 83 -1.14 14.15 -7.44
N ASN A 84 -0.44 13.13 -6.96
CA ASN A 84 0.60 12.42 -7.71
C ASN A 84 0.14 11.04 -8.19
N PHE A 85 -1.05 10.58 -7.81
CA PHE A 85 -1.51 9.22 -8.06
C PHE A 85 -1.66 8.89 -9.56
N LYS A 86 -2.15 9.84 -10.35
CA LYS A 86 -2.27 9.67 -11.82
C LYS A 86 -0.91 9.48 -12.49
N LYS A 87 0.11 10.25 -12.06
CA LYS A 87 1.47 10.15 -12.57
C LYS A 87 2.08 8.79 -12.23
N GLN A 88 1.94 8.35 -10.99
CA GLN A 88 2.47 7.06 -10.55
C GLN A 88 1.81 5.87 -11.27
N LYS A 89 0.48 5.90 -11.48
CA LYS A 89 -0.18 4.86 -12.29
C LYS A 89 0.41 4.76 -13.69
N ALA A 90 0.78 5.89 -14.30
CA ALA A 90 1.44 5.90 -15.61
C ALA A 90 2.87 5.34 -15.53
N GLU A 91 3.66 5.72 -14.53
CA GLU A 91 5.04 5.24 -14.34
C GLU A 91 5.10 3.73 -14.03
N ILE A 92 4.19 3.23 -13.19
CA ILE A 92 4.05 1.79 -12.89
C ILE A 92 3.66 1.01 -14.16
N LYS A 93 2.79 1.59 -15.01
CA LYS A 93 2.39 0.98 -16.28
C LYS A 93 3.55 0.90 -17.28
N LYS A 94 4.47 1.87 -17.29
CA LYS A 94 5.67 1.86 -18.16
C LYS A 94 6.66 0.77 -17.78
N HIS A 95 6.84 0.52 -16.47
CA HIS A 95 7.80 -0.47 -15.97
C HIS A 95 7.28 -1.91 -15.93
N LYS A 96 5.99 -2.12 -16.22
CA LYS A 96 5.39 -3.45 -16.33
C LYS A 96 4.99 -3.77 -17.77
N GLY A 97 5.60 -4.81 -18.33
CA GLY A 97 4.94 -5.63 -19.33
C GLY A 97 3.64 -6.20 -18.74
N ASN A 98 2.53 -5.55 -19.05
CA ASN A 98 1.16 -6.07 -18.99
C ASN A 98 0.55 -6.51 -17.65
N GLN A 99 0.77 -5.78 -16.54
CA GLN A 99 -0.17 -5.89 -15.40
C GLN A 99 -0.53 -4.53 -14.79
N PRO A 100 -1.67 -3.94 -15.20
CA PRO A 100 -2.40 -2.92 -14.44
C PRO A 100 -3.80 -3.42 -14.01
N PRO A 101 -4.57 -2.68 -13.18
CA PRO A 101 -4.19 -1.92 -11.99
C PRO A 101 -5.22 -2.17 -10.85
N TRP A 102 -4.97 -3.12 -9.96
CA TRP A 102 -5.94 -3.60 -8.94
C TRP A 102 -7.14 -4.37 -9.55
N PRO A 103 -7.65 -5.43 -8.89
CA PRO A 103 -8.86 -6.11 -9.34
C PRO A 103 -10.11 -5.22 -9.25
#